data_AF-A0A1B6JTI5-F1
#
_entry.id   AF-A0A1B6JTI5-F1
#
_cell.length_a   1.000
_cell.length_b   1.000
_cell.length_c   1.000
_cell.angle_alpha   90.00
_cell.angle_beta   90.00
_cell.angle_gamma   90.00
#
_symmetry.space_group_name_H-M   'P 1'
#
loop_
_entity.id
_entity.type
_entity.pdbx_description
1 polymer ?
#
loop_
_entity_poly.entity_id
_entity_poly.type
_entity_poly.pdbx_seq_one_letter_code
_entity_poly.pdbx_strand_id
1 'polypeptide(L)'
;ATFTLHLGLGHMEVYFTHYTASFLSARVSGNMRLSVRRFSMLLVITLQLNDDNCKAVLDTSKVEYLDGIGLDISGLGPLNWLFEKISELLVIRFMDDLQRWLEEKLTKSLYKIMPKQFICDTAYYV
;
A
#
# COMPACT_ATOMS: atom_id res chain seq x y z
N ALA A 1 -10.11 -24.84 8.08
CA ALA A 1 -11.00 -23.98 7.26
C ALA A 1 -10.15 -22.97 6.49
N THR A 2 -10.55 -22.58 5.27
CA THR A 2 -9.81 -21.59 4.47
C THR A 2 -10.73 -20.41 4.15
N PHE A 3 -10.20 -19.20 4.34
CA PHE A 3 -10.89 -17.94 4.14
C PHE A 3 -10.18 -17.16 3.04
N THR A 4 -10.96 -16.66 2.08
CA THR A 4 -10.50 -15.75 1.04
C THR A 4 -11.10 -14.38 1.29
N LEU A 5 -10.26 -13.37 1.45
CA LEU A 5 -10.64 -12.01 1.78
C LEU A 5 -10.11 -11.08 0.69
N HIS A 6 -10.99 -10.22 0.16
CA HIS A 6 -10.61 -9.11 -0.69
C HIS A 6 -10.74 -7.82 0.11
N LEU A 7 -9.61 -7.16 0.37
CA LEU A 7 -9.56 -5.91 1.13
C LEU A 7 -9.32 -4.75 0.17
N GLY A 8 -10.38 -3.97 -0.08
CA GLY A 8 -10.34 -2.78 -0.91
C GLY A 8 -10.28 -1.48 -0.10
N LEU A 9 -9.44 -0.53 -0.51
CA LEU A 9 -9.51 0.86 -0.09
C LEU A 9 -10.01 1.69 -1.28
N GLY A 10 -11.14 2.36 -1.10
CA GLY A 10 -11.77 3.17 -2.16
C GLY A 10 -11.10 4.53 -2.40
N HIS A 11 -10.19 4.95 -1.53
CA HIS A 11 -9.37 6.15 -1.70
C HIS A 11 -8.22 6.15 -0.70
N MET A 12 -6.99 6.37 -1.17
CA MET A 12 -5.81 6.53 -0.32
C MET A 12 -5.07 7.80 -0.73
N GLU A 13 -4.64 8.59 0.26
CA GLU A 13 -3.90 9.82 0.01
C GLU A 13 -2.68 9.90 0.91
N VAL A 14 -1.56 10.30 0.30
CA VAL A 14 -0.30 10.56 0.98
C VAL A 14 0.07 12.00 0.73
N TYR A 15 0.21 12.76 1.80
CA TYR A 15 0.55 14.18 1.76
C TYR A 15 1.97 14.39 2.25
N PHE A 16 2.79 15.01 1.40
CA PHE A 16 4.10 15.53 1.74
C PHE A 16 3.97 17.05 1.83
N THR A 17 3.89 17.54 3.06
CA THR A 17 3.69 18.96 3.39
C THR A 17 4.89 19.84 3.07
N HIS A 18 6.04 19.24 2.75
CA HIS A 18 7.22 19.96 2.30
C HIS A 18 8.09 19.06 1.43
N TYR A 19 8.45 19.53 0.24
CA TYR A 19 9.56 19.00 -0.56
C TYR A 19 10.49 20.13 -0.97
N THR A 20 11.72 19.77 -1.32
CA THR A 20 12.68 20.66 -1.96
C THR A 20 13.20 19.99 -3.22
N ALA A 21 13.15 20.69 -4.35
CA ALA A 21 13.75 20.26 -5.60
C ALA A 21 14.83 21.27 -6.05
N SER A 22 15.91 20.76 -6.62
CA SER A 22 17.03 21.57 -7.11
C SER A 22 17.47 21.11 -8.48
N PHE A 23 17.62 22.06 -9.40
CA PHE A 23 18.20 21.83 -10.71
C PHE A 23 19.09 23.02 -11.09
N LEU A 24 20.37 22.76 -11.32
CA LEU A 24 21.40 23.80 -11.44
C LEU A 24 21.36 24.77 -10.25
N SER A 25 21.28 26.08 -10.50
CA SER A 25 21.18 27.11 -9.47
C SER A 25 19.74 27.33 -8.96
N ALA A 26 18.73 26.75 -9.60
CA ALA A 26 17.35 26.90 -9.19
C ALA A 26 17.02 25.92 -8.05
N ARG A 27 16.51 26.46 -6.95
CA ARG A 27 15.99 25.70 -5.81
C ARG A 27 14.55 26.12 -5.55
N VAL A 28 13.66 25.15 -5.48
CA VAL A 28 12.24 25.37 -5.27
C VAL A 28 11.74 24.48 -4.14
N SER A 29 10.65 24.91 -3.52
CA SER A 29 10.03 24.20 -2.42
C SER A 29 8.52 24.27 -2.57
N GLY A 30 7.83 23.23 -2.12
CA GLY A 30 6.38 23.17 -2.19
C GLY A 30 5.85 21.93 -1.51
N ASN A 31 4.65 21.52 -1.91
CA ASN A 31 3.96 20.37 -1.35
C ASN A 31 3.71 19.34 -2.45
N MET A 32 3.64 18.07 -2.07
CA MET A 32 3.28 16.99 -2.97
C MET A 32 2.13 16.19 -2.36
N ARG A 33 1.08 15.93 -3.14
CA ARG A 33 -0.02 15.04 -2.78
C ARG A 33 -0.05 13.89 -3.78
N LEU A 34 0.09 12.69 -3.26
CA LEU A 34 -0.15 11.47 -4.01
C LEU A 34 -1.52 10.95 -3.61
N SER A 35 -2.36 10.63 -4.59
CA SER A 35 -3.66 10.01 -4.39
C SER A 35 -3.71 8.70 -5.17
N VAL A 36 -4.40 7.70 -4.62
CA VAL A 36 -4.65 6.40 -5.24
C VAL A 36 -6.14 6.15 -5.09
N ARG A 37 -6.87 6.10 -6.20
CA ARG A 37 -8.33 5.94 -6.19
C ARG A 37 -8.77 4.51 -5.93
N ARG A 38 -7.98 3.53 -6.35
CA ARG A 38 -8.37 2.12 -6.24
C ARG A 38 -7.18 1.31 -5.75
N PHE A 39 -7.40 0.60 -4.66
CA PHE A 39 -6.47 -0.35 -4.10
C PHE A 39 -7.25 -1.59 -3.67
N SER A 40 -6.79 -2.78 -4.04
CA SER A 40 -7.28 -4.04 -3.49
C SER A 40 -6.14 -5.01 -3.23
N MET A 41 -6.32 -5.79 -2.17
CA MET A 41 -5.44 -6.88 -1.79
C MET A 41 -6.24 -8.15 -1.57
N LEU A 42 -5.78 -9.23 -2.18
CA LEU A 42 -6.24 -10.59 -1.93
C LEU A 42 -5.45 -11.17 -0.77
N LEU A 43 -6.17 -11.67 0.22
CA LEU A 43 -5.62 -12.46 1.31
C LEU A 43 -6.26 -13.86 1.31
N VAL A 44 -5.45 -14.89 1.43
CA VAL A 44 -5.90 -16.26 1.66
C VAL A 44 -5.31 -16.71 2.99
N ILE A 45 -6.21 -17.10 3.90
CA ILE A 45 -5.88 -17.48 5.27
C ILE A 45 -6.44 -18.88 5.54
N THR A 46 -5.58 -19.82 5.93
CA THR A 46 -6.01 -21.14 6.39
C THR A 46 -5.89 -21.24 7.90
N LEU A 47 -6.99 -21.62 8.53
CA LEU A 47 -7.03 -22.04 9.93
C LEU A 47 -6.85 -23.56 10.00
N GLN A 48 -5.74 -23.97 10.61
CA GLN A 48 -5.44 -25.35 10.94
C GLN A 48 -5.92 -25.59 12.37
N LEU A 49 -6.95 -26.42 12.53
CA LEU A 49 -7.52 -26.81 13.82
C LEU A 49 -7.06 -28.24 14.10
N ASN A 50 -6.18 -28.40 15.08
CA ASN A 50 -5.87 -29.70 15.69
C ASN A 50 -6.38 -29.65 17.13
N ASP A 51 -6.77 -30.79 17.71
CA ASP A 51 -7.57 -30.93 18.94
C ASP A 51 -7.44 -29.82 20.01
N ASP A 52 -6.21 -29.38 20.37
CA ASP A 52 -5.96 -28.25 21.31
C ASP A 52 -5.25 -27.01 20.71
N ASN A 53 -4.91 -27.05 19.42
CA ASN A 53 -4.12 -26.02 18.75
C ASN A 53 -4.82 -25.48 17.50
N CYS A 54 -5.18 -24.20 17.55
CA CYS A 54 -5.55 -23.45 16.36
C CYS A 54 -4.37 -22.61 15.87
N LYS A 55 -4.03 -22.78 14.59
CA LYS A 55 -2.97 -22.02 13.91
C LYS A 55 -3.52 -21.34 12.67
N ALA A 56 -3.46 -20.01 12.65
CA ALA A 56 -3.73 -19.24 11.44
C ALA A 56 -2.48 -19.13 10.58
N VAL A 57 -2.61 -19.45 9.28
CA VAL A 57 -1.54 -19.39 8.29
C VAL A 57 -1.97 -18.45 7.16
N LEU A 58 -1.13 -17.46 6.84
CA LEU A 58 -1.27 -16.65 5.64
C LEU A 58 -0.71 -17.42 4.45
N ASP A 59 -1.58 -17.96 3.60
CA ASP A 59 -1.19 -18.71 2.41
C ASP A 59 -0.90 -17.77 1.24
N THR A 60 -1.64 -16.66 1.15
CA THR A 60 -1.45 -15.68 0.08
C THR A 60 -1.74 -14.27 0.60
N SER A 61 -0.91 -13.33 0.19
CA SER A 61 -1.13 -11.90 0.35
C SER A 61 -0.60 -11.23 -0.90
N LYS A 62 -1.49 -10.65 -1.70
CA LYS A 62 -1.14 -10.11 -3.02
C LYS A 62 -1.95 -8.86 -3.32
N VAL A 63 -1.29 -7.81 -3.78
CA VAL A 63 -2.01 -6.64 -4.34
C VAL A 63 -2.64 -7.04 -5.67
N GLU A 64 -3.97 -6.92 -5.77
CA GLU A 64 -4.73 -7.23 -6.99
C GLU A 64 -4.71 -6.07 -7.97
N TYR A 65 -4.90 -4.85 -7.46
CA TYR A 65 -4.81 -3.62 -8.24
C TYR A 65 -4.43 -2.43 -7.37
N LEU A 66 -3.71 -1.50 -7.98
CA LEU A 66 -3.28 -0.21 -7.44
C LEU A 66 -3.33 0.81 -8.58
N ASP A 67 -4.39 1.61 -8.64
CA ASP A 67 -4.70 2.38 -9.84
C ASP A 67 -5.49 3.67 -9.56
N GLY A 68 -5.62 4.49 -10.61
CA GLY A 68 -6.15 5.84 -10.51
C GLY A 68 -5.25 6.74 -9.68
N ILE A 69 -3.95 6.69 -9.94
CA ILE A 69 -2.95 7.49 -9.24
C ILE A 69 -3.00 8.93 -9.72
N GLY A 70 -3.13 9.86 -8.78
CA GLY A 70 -3.04 11.29 -9.03
C GLY A 70 -1.87 11.89 -8.28
N LEU A 71 -1.04 12.65 -8.98
CA LEU A 71 0.05 13.43 -8.40
C LEU A 71 -0.27 14.91 -8.55
N ASP A 72 -0.24 15.63 -7.43
CA ASP A 72 -0.32 17.08 -7.39
C ASP A 72 0.96 17.62 -6.73
N ILE A 73 1.67 18.50 -7.42
CA ILE A 73 2.90 19.12 -6.94
C ILE A 73 2.74 20.63 -7.07
N SER A 74 2.85 21.32 -5.94
CA SER A 74 2.87 22.78 -5.90
C SER A 74 4.29 23.33 -5.85
N GLY A 75 4.46 24.62 -6.16
CA GLY A 75 5.73 25.32 -5.90
C GLY A 75 6.89 24.98 -6.84
N LEU A 76 6.64 24.31 -7.98
CA LEU A 76 7.70 24.00 -8.96
C LEU A 76 8.24 25.25 -9.69
N GLY A 77 7.40 26.28 -9.89
CA GLY A 77 7.81 27.56 -10.48
C GLY A 77 8.59 27.40 -11.79
N PRO A 78 9.84 27.89 -11.89
CA PRO A 78 10.63 27.75 -13.12
C PRO A 78 10.98 26.30 -13.46
N LEU A 79 10.81 25.36 -12.52
CA LEU A 79 11.02 23.93 -12.71
C LEU A 79 9.73 23.19 -13.10
N ASN A 80 8.66 23.88 -13.52
CA ASN A 80 7.42 23.23 -13.97
C ASN A 80 7.64 22.17 -15.06
N TRP A 81 8.67 22.34 -15.90
CA TRP A 81 9.03 21.36 -16.93
C TRP A 81 9.47 19.99 -16.35
N LEU A 82 9.88 19.93 -15.07
CA LEU A 82 10.18 18.67 -14.38
C LEU A 82 8.93 17.87 -14.03
N PHE A 83 7.75 18.50 -14.01
CA PHE A 83 6.51 17.83 -13.62
C PHE A 83 6.23 16.60 -14.48
N GLU A 84 6.40 16.72 -15.79
CA GLU A 84 6.19 15.62 -16.74
C GLU A 84 7.14 14.45 -16.45
N LYS A 85 8.43 14.74 -16.23
CA LYS A 85 9.45 13.72 -15.91
C LYS A 85 9.20 13.04 -14.56
N ILE A 86 8.76 13.80 -13.56
CA ILE A 86 8.41 13.27 -12.24
C ILE A 86 7.18 12.37 -12.35
N SER A 87 6.16 12.81 -13.11
CA SER A 87 4.94 12.05 -13.33
C SER A 87 5.22 10.74 -14.06
N GLU A 88 6.05 10.78 -15.10
CA GLU A 88 6.49 9.59 -15.83
C GLU A 88 7.28 8.63 -14.92
N LEU A 89 8.22 9.13 -14.12
CA LEU A 89 8.98 8.34 -13.15
C LEU A 89 8.06 7.68 -12.11
N LEU A 90 7.05 8.40 -11.65
CA LEU A 90 6.06 7.91 -10.70
C LEU A 90 5.24 6.75 -11.28
N VAL A 91 4.76 6.91 -12.52
CA VAL A 91 3.97 5.88 -13.19
C VAL A 91 4.82 4.64 -13.49
N ILE A 92 6.05 4.82 -13.98
CA ILE A 92 6.86 3.68 -14.45
C ILE A 92 7.57 2.94 -13.32
N ARG A 93 8.14 3.64 -12.32
CA ARG A 93 8.98 3.01 -11.29
C ARG A 93 8.33 2.99 -9.92
N PHE A 94 7.75 4.12 -9.52
CA PHE A 94 7.23 4.25 -8.18
C PHE A 94 6.01 3.37 -7.95
N MET A 95 5.20 3.10 -8.98
CA MET A 95 4.04 2.20 -8.88
C MET A 95 4.44 0.77 -8.47
N ASP A 96 5.38 0.18 -9.20
CA ASP A 96 5.83 -1.19 -8.92
C ASP A 96 6.52 -1.29 -7.56
N ASP A 97 7.28 -0.27 -7.18
CA ASP A 97 7.95 -0.21 -5.88
C ASP A 97 6.96 0.04 -4.73
N LEU A 98 5.95 0.89 -4.93
CA LEU A 98 4.89 1.16 -3.96
C LEU A 98 4.02 -0.08 -3.75
N GLN A 99 3.66 -0.77 -4.82
CA GLN A 99 2.91 -2.03 -4.75
C GLN A 99 3.68 -3.06 -3.94
N ARG A 100 4.96 -3.29 -4.28
CA ARG A 100 5.82 -4.23 -3.53
C ARG A 100 5.97 -3.82 -2.07
N TRP A 101 6.20 -2.54 -1.80
CA TRP A 101 6.33 -2.02 -0.45
C TRP A 101 5.05 -2.20 0.38
N LEU A 102 3.88 -1.91 -0.21
CA LEU A 102 2.58 -2.11 0.42
C LEU A 102 2.33 -3.59 0.71
N GLU A 103 2.59 -4.45 -0.27
CA GLU A 103 2.46 -5.90 -0.13
C GLU A 103 3.34 -6.43 1.01
N GLU A 104 4.61 -6.03 1.06
CA GLU A 104 5.51 -6.41 2.14
C GLU A 104 5.06 -5.89 3.50
N LYS A 105 4.65 -4.62 3.60
CA LYS A 105 4.25 -4.00 4.86
C LYS A 105 2.98 -4.62 5.42
N LEU A 106 2.00 -4.87 4.56
CA LEU A 106 0.74 -5.49 4.95
C LEU A 106 0.96 -6.95 5.32
N THR A 107 1.70 -7.70 4.50
CA THR A 107 2.08 -9.10 4.79
C THR A 107 2.81 -9.21 6.12
N LYS A 108 3.83 -8.37 6.37
CA LYS A 108 4.56 -8.33 7.65
C LYS A 108 3.63 -7.97 8.83
N SER A 109 2.66 -7.08 8.63
CA SER A 109 1.69 -6.71 9.67
C SER A 109 0.72 -7.85 9.96
N LEU A 110 0.23 -8.54 8.93
CA LEU A 110 -0.64 -9.70 9.05
C LEU A 110 0.06 -10.85 9.76
N TYR A 111 1.31 -11.18 9.38
CA TYR A 111 2.10 -12.19 10.09
C TYR A 111 2.32 -11.88 11.57
N LYS A 112 2.37 -10.60 11.97
CA LYS A 112 2.46 -10.21 13.39
C LYS A 112 1.14 -10.38 14.15
N ILE A 113 0.00 -10.28 13.46
CA ILE A 113 -1.33 -10.32 14.09
C ILE A 113 -1.88 -11.75 14.08
N MET A 114 -1.61 -12.55 13.04
CA MET A 114 -2.09 -13.92 12.90
C MET A 114 -1.81 -14.89 14.04
N PRO A 115 -0.62 -14.87 14.70
CA PRO A 115 -0.40 -15.74 15.85
C PRO A 115 -1.16 -15.30 17.10
N LYS A 116 -1.87 -14.16 17.07
CA LYS A 116 -2.72 -13.74 18.19
C LYS A 116 -3.98 -14.58 18.22
N GLN A 117 -4.26 -15.14 19.40
CA GLN A 117 -5.32 -16.09 19.74
C GLN A 117 -6.73 -15.68 19.26
N PHE A 118 -6.98 -14.37 19.09
CA PHE A 118 -8.27 -13.80 18.66
C PHE A 118 -8.84 -14.38 17.34
N ILE A 119 -7.99 -14.76 16.38
CA ILE A 119 -8.49 -15.33 15.10
C ILE A 119 -9.10 -16.72 15.32
N CYS A 120 -8.55 -17.47 16.27
CA CYS A 120 -9.00 -18.80 16.63
C CYS A 120 -10.26 -18.77 17.50
N ASP A 121 -10.36 -17.80 18.40
CA ASP A 121 -11.55 -17.61 19.25
C ASP A 121 -12.78 -17.23 18.43
N THR A 122 -12.62 -16.45 17.35
CA THR A 122 -13.74 -16.04 16.49
C THR A 122 -14.32 -17.21 15.68
N ALA A 123 -13.50 -18.23 15.37
CA ALA A 123 -13.93 -19.41 14.60
C ALA A 123 -14.65 -20.47 15.45
N TYR A 124 -14.50 -20.44 16.78
CA TYR A 124 -15.18 -21.37 17.70
C TYR A 124 -16.62 -20.95 18.05
N TYR A 125 -17.05 -19.74 17.68
CA TYR A 125 -18.39 -19.21 17.94
C TYR A 125 -19.29 -19.15 16.68
N VAL A 126 -18.89 -19.80 15.58
CA VAL A 126 -19.70 -19.95 14.35
C VAL A 126 -20.12 -21.40 14.17
#